data_AF-A0A7S4J3D2-F1
#
_entry.id   AF-A0A7S4J3D2-F1
#
_cell.length_a   1.000
_cell.length_b   1.000
_cell.length_c   1.000
_cell.angle_alpha   90.00
_cell.angle_beta   90.00
_cell.angle_gamma   90.00
#
_symmetry.space_group_name_H-M   'P 1'
#
loop_
_entity.id
_entity.type
_entity.pdbx_description
1 polymer ?
#
loop_
_entity_poly.entity_id
_entity_poly.type
_entity_poly.pdbx_seq_one_letter_code
_entity_poly.pdbx_strand_id
1 'polypeptide(L)'
;APQRISPPPPVARTSSSSFSSSQKNFARDMQESCHTPSLVLSKVGRRLTIDNDPEGKTSSLVLVRLAKMMISQSNGILYGDGEDERSGGGGDRPAGGNYARNALLDVDDQRGFEDSLDIIKRVSDTLAESIVSNSGRGKGGNANNDVTMEGIKAAGVLARLLFSPASETRSSCSAGDVFSSLGESFRNVDARSLDDHHLSGLKWAYDCLSLANGGECGNDGGGSGPFELPDPVASRYASLNLPFHIRPGFLSSVDLTVSNVRSQANFRTEEIQTTATNRVVRERRQTAWEGDDGVPGFAYSGKVMETGTFSPIVRYVRDELDERTGRSYDCCLLNLYPDGDSGMRYHIDPEQGDLWGYETAVVSVGAARRFAFREVADLGGGGTKRKRQRKQPPQPQPQPHNFVVMDGDVVEMFDDCQARFQHTVKTAEGKRETAPRCSMVFKQCLQHSQ
;
A
#
# COMPACT_ATOMS: atom_id res chain seq x y z
N ALA A 1 38.73 -37.99 25.76
CA ALA A 1 38.24 -37.92 24.37
C ALA A 1 36.87 -37.24 24.38
N PRO A 2 36.67 -36.10 23.70
CA PRO A 2 35.40 -35.38 23.74
C PRO A 2 34.38 -36.07 22.84
N GLN A 3 33.16 -36.24 23.34
CA GLN A 3 32.03 -36.84 22.62
C GLN A 3 31.65 -35.96 21.42
N ARG A 4 31.64 -36.56 20.22
CA ARG A 4 31.16 -35.94 18.99
C ARG A 4 29.65 -35.73 19.09
N ILE A 5 29.23 -34.46 19.05
CA ILE A 5 27.84 -34.06 18.85
C ILE A 5 27.49 -34.37 17.38
N SER A 6 26.51 -35.24 17.14
CA SER A 6 25.96 -35.51 15.81
C SER A 6 25.25 -34.26 15.26
N PRO A 7 25.38 -33.96 13.95
CA PRO A 7 24.66 -32.83 13.36
C PRO A 7 23.14 -33.09 13.39
N PRO A 8 22.31 -32.03 13.51
CA PRO A 8 20.86 -32.19 13.49
C PRO A 8 20.41 -32.72 12.13
N PRO A 9 19.30 -33.50 12.07
CA PRO A 9 18.77 -34.00 10.82
C PRO A 9 18.34 -32.83 9.91
N PRO A 10 18.45 -33.00 8.58
CA PRO A 10 18.07 -31.95 7.65
C PRO A 10 16.59 -31.62 7.82
N VAL A 11 16.30 -30.34 8.00
CA VAL A 11 14.94 -29.79 7.99
C VAL A 11 14.27 -30.20 6.68
N ALA A 12 13.13 -30.87 6.77
CA ALA A 12 12.34 -31.26 5.61
C ALA A 12 12.04 -30.01 4.76
N ARG A 13 12.54 -30.01 3.53
CA ARG A 13 12.21 -28.99 2.52
C ARG A 13 10.70 -28.96 2.36
N THR A 14 10.10 -27.81 2.65
CA THR A 14 8.75 -27.48 2.19
C THR A 14 8.70 -27.66 0.68
N SER A 15 7.60 -28.24 0.18
CA SER A 15 7.41 -28.55 -1.24
C SER A 15 7.44 -27.27 -2.09
N SER A 16 8.60 -26.93 -2.61
CA SER A 16 8.78 -25.89 -3.63
C SER A 16 8.16 -26.40 -4.94
N SER A 17 7.09 -25.77 -5.41
CA SER A 17 6.61 -25.94 -6.78
C SER A 17 7.77 -25.71 -7.75
N SER A 18 8.16 -26.71 -8.53
CA SER A 18 9.31 -26.63 -9.42
C SER A 18 9.02 -25.73 -10.62
N PHE A 19 9.72 -24.61 -10.75
CA PHE A 19 9.69 -23.78 -11.96
C PHE A 19 10.09 -24.58 -13.20
N SER A 20 9.42 -24.34 -14.33
CA SER A 20 9.81 -24.85 -15.65
C SER A 20 11.19 -24.29 -16.06
N SER A 21 11.87 -24.92 -17.01
CA SER A 21 13.16 -24.43 -17.54
C SER A 21 13.06 -23.00 -18.07
N SER A 22 11.93 -22.65 -18.69
CA SER A 22 11.64 -21.29 -19.18
C SER A 22 11.47 -20.30 -18.02
N GLN A 23 10.70 -20.66 -16.98
CA GLN A 23 10.50 -19.78 -15.81
C GLN A 23 11.79 -19.55 -15.02
N LYS A 24 12.69 -20.54 -14.95
CA LYS A 24 14.03 -20.36 -14.35
C LYS A 24 14.90 -19.39 -15.14
N ASN A 25 14.78 -19.38 -16.47
CA ASN A 25 15.48 -18.42 -17.32
C ASN A 25 14.90 -17.01 -17.14
N PHE A 26 13.59 -16.84 -17.08
CA PHE A 26 12.97 -15.54 -16.81
C PHE A 26 13.32 -14.97 -15.43
N ALA A 27 13.32 -15.81 -14.39
CA ALA A 27 13.73 -15.40 -13.05
C ALA A 27 15.19 -14.91 -13.02
N ARG A 28 16.07 -15.59 -13.75
CA ARG A 28 17.47 -15.20 -13.91
C ARG A 28 17.61 -13.90 -14.67
N ASP A 29 16.94 -13.77 -15.82
CA ASP A 29 16.96 -12.56 -16.65
C ASP A 29 16.52 -11.33 -15.84
N MET A 30 15.46 -11.48 -15.03
CA MET A 30 15.00 -10.44 -14.12
C MET A 30 16.03 -10.07 -13.06
N GLN A 31 16.69 -11.06 -12.45
CA GLN A 31 17.67 -10.80 -11.38
C GLN A 31 18.96 -10.17 -11.91
N GLU A 32 19.47 -10.66 -13.04
CA GLU A 32 20.82 -10.35 -13.51
C GLU A 32 20.87 -9.19 -14.50
N SER A 33 19.77 -8.90 -15.22
CA SER A 33 19.87 -8.07 -16.42
C SER A 33 18.73 -7.08 -16.68
N CYS A 34 17.73 -7.03 -15.79
CA CYS A 34 16.57 -6.12 -15.92
C CYS A 34 16.61 -5.05 -14.82
N HIS A 35 17.37 -3.97 -15.06
CA HIS A 35 17.55 -2.86 -14.11
C HIS A 35 16.66 -1.64 -14.41
N THR A 36 15.98 -1.61 -15.56
CA THR A 36 14.98 -0.58 -15.92
C THR A 36 13.62 -1.22 -16.25
N PRO A 37 12.50 -0.50 -16.14
CA PRO A 37 11.19 -1.03 -16.50
C PRO A 37 11.14 -1.53 -17.95
N SER A 38 11.72 -0.76 -18.89
CA SER A 38 11.82 -1.12 -20.31
C SER A 38 12.54 -2.45 -20.53
N LEU A 39 13.61 -2.75 -19.77
CA LEU A 39 14.32 -4.04 -19.84
C LEU A 39 13.50 -5.21 -19.29
N VAL A 40 12.72 -4.99 -18.22
CA VAL A 40 11.80 -6.02 -17.69
C VAL A 40 10.77 -6.40 -18.77
N LEU A 41 10.19 -5.40 -19.44
CA LEU A 41 9.22 -5.62 -20.51
C LEU A 41 9.85 -6.29 -21.74
N SER A 42 10.98 -5.80 -22.24
CA SER A 42 11.57 -6.28 -23.49
C SER A 42 12.17 -7.68 -23.36
N LYS A 43 12.85 -7.99 -22.26
CA LYS A 43 13.53 -9.29 -22.07
C LYS A 43 12.63 -10.40 -21.55
N VAL A 44 11.60 -10.05 -20.78
CA VAL A 44 10.73 -11.03 -20.12
C VAL A 44 9.29 -10.83 -20.55
N GLY A 45 8.70 -9.65 -20.29
CA GLY A 45 7.27 -9.38 -20.52
C GLY A 45 6.78 -9.77 -21.92
N ARG A 46 7.52 -9.37 -22.97
CA ARG A 46 7.16 -9.63 -24.37
C ARG A 46 7.09 -11.12 -24.73
N ARG A 47 7.80 -11.96 -23.98
CA ARG A 47 7.89 -13.41 -24.23
C ARG A 47 6.86 -14.21 -23.44
N LEU A 48 6.12 -13.57 -22.54
CA LEU A 48 5.14 -14.27 -21.70
C LEU A 48 3.90 -14.67 -22.51
N THR A 49 3.50 -15.91 -22.31
CA THR A 49 2.26 -16.52 -22.81
C THR A 49 1.78 -17.55 -21.80
N ILE A 50 0.50 -17.95 -21.89
CA ILE A 50 -0.06 -18.98 -21.02
C ILE A 50 0.70 -20.32 -21.10
N ASP A 51 1.27 -20.65 -22.26
CA ASP A 51 2.04 -21.88 -22.47
C ASP A 51 3.33 -21.92 -21.64
N ASN A 52 3.98 -20.77 -21.45
CA ASN A 52 5.25 -20.69 -20.73
C ASN A 52 5.13 -20.17 -19.30
N ASP A 53 3.96 -19.65 -18.92
CA ASP A 53 3.61 -19.27 -17.55
C ASP A 53 2.18 -19.71 -17.14
N PRO A 54 1.88 -21.02 -17.14
CA PRO A 54 0.52 -21.54 -16.90
C PRO A 54 -0.02 -21.29 -15.48
N GLU A 55 0.86 -20.95 -14.54
CA GLU A 55 0.52 -20.62 -13.15
C GLU A 55 0.51 -19.11 -12.88
N GLY A 56 0.83 -18.27 -13.88
CA GLY A 56 0.85 -16.81 -13.74
C GLY A 56 1.96 -16.25 -12.83
N LYS A 57 2.91 -17.10 -12.41
CA LYS A 57 3.95 -16.73 -11.43
C LYS A 57 4.92 -15.70 -11.99
N THR A 58 5.32 -15.87 -13.24
CA THR A 58 6.29 -14.97 -13.87
C THR A 58 5.61 -13.67 -14.26
N SER A 59 4.36 -13.75 -14.74
CA SER A 59 3.53 -12.58 -15.04
C SER A 59 3.30 -11.73 -13.79
N SER A 60 2.94 -12.35 -12.66
CA SER A 60 2.83 -11.67 -11.37
C SER A 60 4.14 -11.01 -10.95
N LEU A 61 5.27 -11.72 -11.08
CA LEU A 61 6.59 -11.19 -10.71
C LEU A 61 7.02 -10.02 -11.60
N VAL A 62 6.71 -10.05 -12.90
CA VAL A 62 6.94 -8.94 -13.83
C VAL A 62 6.15 -7.71 -13.40
N LEU A 63 4.84 -7.84 -13.16
CA LEU A 63 4.00 -6.72 -12.70
C LEU A 63 4.49 -6.15 -11.37
N VAL A 64 4.79 -7.01 -10.38
CA VAL A 64 5.34 -6.61 -9.07
C VAL A 64 6.66 -5.87 -9.23
N ARG A 65 7.56 -6.36 -10.09
CA ARG A 65 8.86 -5.73 -10.32
C ARG A 65 8.70 -4.36 -10.98
N LEU A 66 7.86 -4.26 -12.01
CA LEU A 66 7.54 -3.00 -12.68
C LEU A 66 6.96 -1.98 -11.70
N ALA A 67 5.94 -2.37 -10.92
CA ALA A 67 5.31 -1.50 -9.94
C ALA A 67 6.34 -0.94 -8.94
N LYS A 68 7.23 -1.79 -8.41
CA LYS A 68 8.29 -1.35 -7.48
C LYS A 68 9.26 -0.36 -8.11
N MET A 69 9.70 -0.63 -9.34
CA MET A 69 10.65 0.24 -10.05
C MET A 69 10.01 1.60 -10.36
N MET A 70 8.75 1.59 -10.80
CA MET A 70 8.01 2.80 -11.12
C MET A 70 7.64 3.61 -9.88
N ILE A 71 7.27 2.96 -8.75
CA ILE A 71 7.13 3.64 -7.45
C ILE A 71 8.45 4.33 -7.08
N SER A 72 9.58 3.62 -7.16
CA SER A 72 10.88 4.17 -6.78
C SER A 72 11.26 5.37 -7.65
N GLN A 73 10.98 5.33 -8.95
CA GLN A 73 11.23 6.45 -9.86
C GLN A 73 10.27 7.62 -9.60
N SER A 74 8.97 7.34 -9.41
CA SER A 74 7.97 8.36 -9.07
C SER A 74 8.32 9.06 -7.76
N ASN A 75 8.73 8.31 -6.74
CA ASN A 75 9.18 8.86 -5.46
C ASN A 75 10.46 9.69 -5.64
N GLY A 76 11.45 9.18 -6.38
CA GLY A 76 12.73 9.83 -6.59
C GLY A 76 12.60 11.20 -7.28
N ILE A 77 11.69 11.35 -8.23
CA ILE A 77 11.55 12.59 -9.01
C ILE A 77 10.71 13.65 -8.27
N LEU A 78 9.77 13.26 -7.41
CA LEU A 78 9.05 14.21 -6.55
C LEU A 78 10.01 15.07 -5.68
N TYR A 79 11.26 14.61 -5.47
CA TYR A 79 12.24 15.25 -4.61
C TYR A 79 13.70 15.14 -5.13
N GLY A 80 13.87 14.94 -6.43
CA GLY A 80 15.15 14.69 -7.08
C GLY A 80 15.57 15.84 -7.99
N ASP A 81 16.11 16.90 -7.40
CA ASP A 81 17.48 17.36 -7.58
C ASP A 81 17.73 18.45 -6.53
N GLY A 82 18.96 18.53 -6.03
CA GLY A 82 19.33 19.31 -4.85
C GLY A 82 18.99 20.79 -4.93
N GLU A 83 18.90 21.40 -3.74
CA GLU A 83 19.24 22.80 -3.46
C GLU A 83 19.15 23.76 -4.66
N ASP A 84 18.00 24.40 -4.84
CA ASP A 84 17.99 25.82 -5.18
C ASP A 84 16.87 26.52 -4.42
N GLU A 85 17.24 27.15 -3.29
CA GLU A 85 16.45 28.16 -2.57
C GLU A 85 16.26 29.45 -3.42
N ARG A 86 16.09 29.33 -4.75
CA ARG A 86 15.92 30.45 -5.67
C ARG A 86 14.92 30.16 -6.77
N SER A 87 13.68 29.90 -6.39
CA SER A 87 12.55 30.48 -7.14
C SER A 87 11.32 30.52 -6.24
N GLY A 88 11.01 31.72 -5.75
CA GLY A 88 9.65 32.05 -5.37
C GLY A 88 8.79 32.01 -6.63
N GLY A 89 8.09 30.91 -6.82
CA GLY A 89 7.12 30.73 -7.90
C GLY A 89 6.33 29.46 -7.59
N GLY A 90 5.01 29.58 -7.51
CA GLY A 90 4.14 28.42 -7.40
C GLY A 90 4.42 27.49 -8.57
N GLY A 91 5.08 26.36 -8.29
CA GLY A 91 5.47 25.39 -9.30
C GLY A 91 4.30 24.47 -9.59
N ASP A 92 3.78 24.54 -10.82
CA ASP A 92 2.88 23.54 -11.39
C ASP A 92 3.39 22.13 -11.06
N ARG A 93 2.50 21.26 -10.57
CA ARG A 93 2.76 19.83 -10.42
C ARG A 93 3.23 19.30 -11.77
N PRO A 94 4.46 18.79 -11.89
CA PRO A 94 4.74 17.93 -13.02
C PRO A 94 3.87 16.67 -12.88
N ALA A 95 2.97 16.47 -13.83
CA ALA A 95 1.98 15.40 -13.82
C ALA A 95 2.62 14.04 -13.52
N GLY A 96 2.19 13.35 -12.46
CA GLY A 96 2.68 12.02 -12.08
C GLY A 96 2.70 11.01 -13.23
N GLY A 97 1.76 11.13 -14.18
CA GLY A 97 1.68 10.31 -15.39
C GLY A 97 2.84 10.49 -16.38
N ASN A 98 3.42 11.69 -16.49
CA ASN A 98 4.55 11.94 -17.40
C ASN A 98 5.82 11.19 -16.95
N TYR A 99 5.97 10.89 -15.66
CA TYR A 99 7.12 10.15 -15.12
C TYR A 99 7.04 8.65 -15.35
N ALA A 100 5.89 8.07 -15.07
CA ALA A 100 5.60 6.68 -15.39
C ALA A 100 5.76 6.44 -16.91
N ARG A 101 5.36 7.43 -17.73
CA ARG A 101 5.58 7.43 -19.17
C ARG A 101 7.06 7.38 -19.52
N ASN A 102 7.87 8.31 -18.99
CA ASN A 102 9.31 8.37 -19.25
C ASN A 102 10.06 7.12 -18.77
N ALA A 103 9.64 6.52 -17.65
CA ALA A 103 10.21 5.28 -17.13
C ALA A 103 10.07 4.08 -18.08
N LEU A 104 9.03 4.10 -18.92
CA LEU A 104 8.73 3.07 -19.92
C LEU A 104 9.30 3.40 -21.31
N LEU A 105 9.84 4.60 -21.51
CA LEU A 105 10.54 4.97 -22.75
C LEU A 105 11.97 4.42 -22.71
N ASP A 106 12.40 3.87 -23.83
CA ASP A 106 13.76 3.38 -24.03
C ASP A 106 14.44 4.28 -25.07
N VAL A 107 15.39 5.10 -24.63
CA VAL A 107 16.09 6.05 -25.52
C VAL A 107 16.93 5.32 -26.57
N ASP A 108 17.37 4.09 -26.28
CA ASP A 108 18.28 3.32 -27.13
C ASP A 108 17.56 2.47 -28.20
N ASP A 109 16.26 2.20 -28.05
CA ASP A 109 15.54 1.21 -28.86
C ASP A 109 14.41 1.80 -29.73
N GLN A 110 14.31 3.13 -29.82
CA GLN A 110 13.23 3.85 -30.54
C GLN A 110 11.80 3.35 -30.20
N ARG A 111 11.62 2.66 -29.06
CA ARG A 111 10.34 2.09 -28.66
C ARG A 111 9.45 3.15 -28.05
N GLY A 112 8.22 3.21 -28.57
CA GLY A 112 7.20 4.11 -28.05
C GLY A 112 6.62 3.59 -26.73
N PHE A 113 6.11 4.51 -25.92
CA PHE A 113 5.34 4.18 -24.71
C PHE A 113 4.20 3.18 -24.98
N GLU A 114 3.55 3.29 -26.14
CA GLU A 114 2.44 2.42 -26.52
C GLU A 114 2.89 0.95 -26.68
N ASP A 115 4.10 0.68 -27.20
CA ASP A 115 4.65 -0.69 -27.25
C ASP A 115 4.83 -1.28 -25.84
N SER A 116 5.22 -0.43 -24.88
CA SER A 116 5.36 -0.84 -23.48
C SER A 116 3.99 -1.16 -22.87
N LEU A 117 2.94 -0.40 -23.19
CA LEU A 117 1.56 -0.69 -22.77
C LEU A 117 1.05 -1.99 -23.37
N ASP A 118 1.34 -2.28 -24.64
CA ASP A 118 0.96 -3.55 -25.29
C ASP A 118 1.62 -4.75 -24.62
N ILE A 119 2.88 -4.61 -24.21
CA ILE A 119 3.57 -5.66 -23.44
C ILE A 119 2.93 -5.80 -22.06
N ILE A 120 2.64 -4.72 -21.35
CA ILE A 120 1.97 -4.78 -20.05
C ILE A 120 0.61 -5.47 -20.19
N LYS A 121 -0.18 -5.11 -21.20
CA LYS A 121 -1.45 -5.76 -21.53
C LYS A 121 -1.26 -7.26 -21.73
N ARG A 122 -0.28 -7.68 -22.53
CA ARG A 122 0.04 -9.10 -22.73
C ARG A 122 0.36 -9.83 -21.42
N VAL A 123 1.13 -9.21 -20.52
CA VAL A 123 1.45 -9.78 -19.21
C VAL A 123 0.20 -9.89 -18.34
N SER A 124 -0.65 -8.86 -18.35
CA SER A 124 -1.93 -8.85 -17.65
C SER A 124 -2.90 -9.90 -18.18
N ASP A 125 -3.02 -10.05 -19.50
CA ASP A 125 -3.82 -11.08 -20.15
C ASP A 125 -3.33 -12.48 -19.79
N THR A 126 -2.02 -12.71 -19.81
CA THR A 126 -1.41 -14.01 -19.45
C THR A 126 -1.71 -14.37 -17.98
N LEU A 127 -1.61 -13.39 -17.07
CA LEU A 127 -1.96 -13.59 -15.67
C LEU A 127 -3.46 -13.88 -15.52
N ALA A 128 -4.33 -13.12 -16.18
CA ALA A 128 -5.78 -13.32 -16.18
C ALA A 128 -6.17 -14.74 -16.65
N GLU A 129 -5.61 -15.18 -17.78
CA GLU A 129 -5.84 -16.50 -18.34
C GLU A 129 -5.37 -17.61 -17.40
N SER A 130 -4.25 -17.41 -16.71
CA SER A 130 -3.75 -18.36 -15.70
C SER A 130 -4.70 -18.48 -14.49
N ILE A 131 -5.33 -17.39 -14.06
CA ILE A 131 -6.31 -17.39 -12.96
C ILE A 131 -7.55 -18.20 -13.38
N VAL A 132 -8.10 -17.91 -14.55
CA VAL A 132 -9.28 -18.60 -15.10
C VAL A 132 -8.99 -20.09 -15.28
N SER A 133 -7.84 -20.44 -15.86
CA SER A 133 -7.43 -21.83 -16.11
C SER A 133 -7.25 -22.65 -14.84
N ASN A 134 -6.86 -22.01 -13.73
CA ASN A 134 -6.64 -22.67 -12.45
C ASN A 134 -7.89 -22.67 -11.55
N SER A 135 -8.90 -21.84 -11.83
CA SER A 135 -10.14 -21.73 -11.03
C SER A 135 -10.94 -23.04 -10.93
N GLY A 136 -10.84 -23.93 -11.93
CA GLY A 136 -11.51 -25.24 -11.94
C GLY A 136 -10.68 -26.40 -11.37
N ARG A 137 -9.40 -26.19 -11.09
CA ARG A 137 -8.52 -27.21 -10.49
C ARG A 137 -8.53 -26.97 -8.99
N GLY A 138 -9.42 -27.64 -8.26
CA GLY A 138 -9.64 -27.50 -6.80
C GLY A 138 -8.45 -27.82 -5.87
N LYS A 139 -7.22 -27.50 -6.25
CA LYS A 139 -5.94 -27.70 -5.55
C LYS A 139 -4.86 -26.67 -5.93
N GLY A 140 -5.22 -25.40 -6.16
CA GLY A 140 -4.23 -24.32 -6.13
C GLY A 140 -3.77 -24.10 -4.69
N GLY A 141 -2.51 -24.41 -4.35
CA GLY A 141 -1.99 -24.21 -3.00
C GLY A 141 -1.92 -22.71 -2.63
N ASN A 142 -2.04 -22.39 -1.34
CA ASN A 142 -2.13 -21.00 -0.85
C ASN A 142 -1.02 -20.07 -1.38
N ALA A 143 0.21 -20.58 -1.48
CA ALA A 143 1.36 -19.85 -2.01
C ALA A 143 1.22 -19.41 -3.48
N ASN A 144 0.40 -20.09 -4.29
CA ASN A 144 0.13 -19.66 -5.66
C ASN A 144 -0.84 -18.47 -5.69
N ASN A 145 -1.82 -18.47 -4.77
CA ASN A 145 -2.75 -17.36 -4.60
C ASN A 145 -1.98 -16.13 -4.11
N ASP A 146 -1.09 -16.25 -3.13
CA ASP A 146 -0.27 -15.14 -2.64
C ASP A 146 0.48 -14.42 -3.79
N VAL A 147 1.16 -15.17 -4.65
CA VAL A 147 1.90 -14.61 -5.79
C VAL A 147 0.97 -13.91 -6.78
N THR A 148 -0.15 -14.56 -7.12
CA THR A 148 -1.17 -14.02 -8.01
C THR A 148 -1.76 -12.71 -7.47
N MET A 149 -2.05 -12.66 -6.17
CA MET A 149 -2.62 -11.47 -5.52
C MET A 149 -1.64 -10.31 -5.47
N GLU A 150 -0.35 -10.56 -5.23
CA GLU A 150 0.67 -9.51 -5.36
C GLU A 150 0.77 -8.99 -6.80
N GLY A 151 0.61 -9.86 -7.81
CA GLY A 151 0.55 -9.48 -9.23
C GLY A 151 -0.61 -8.53 -9.55
N ILE A 152 -1.81 -8.82 -9.07
CA ILE A 152 -3.00 -7.99 -9.31
C ILE A 152 -2.93 -6.66 -8.55
N LYS A 153 -2.45 -6.69 -7.30
CA LYS A 153 -2.16 -5.46 -6.55
C LYS A 153 -1.15 -4.58 -7.29
N ALA A 154 -0.12 -5.19 -7.87
CA ALA A 154 0.85 -4.47 -8.69
C ALA A 154 0.22 -3.90 -9.97
N ALA A 155 -0.73 -4.60 -10.61
CA ALA A 155 -1.50 -4.05 -11.73
C ALA A 155 -2.31 -2.81 -11.31
N GLY A 156 -2.96 -2.82 -10.14
CA GLY A 156 -3.63 -1.65 -9.58
C GLY A 156 -2.69 -0.47 -9.37
N VAL A 157 -1.48 -0.71 -8.87
CA VAL A 157 -0.43 0.33 -8.77
C VAL A 157 -0.07 0.89 -10.14
N LEU A 158 0.22 0.01 -11.10
CA LEU A 158 0.63 0.39 -12.44
C LEU A 158 -0.47 1.20 -13.15
N ALA A 159 -1.72 0.81 -13.01
CA ALA A 159 -2.85 1.54 -13.57
C ALA A 159 -2.90 2.98 -13.05
N ARG A 160 -2.74 3.18 -11.74
CA ARG A 160 -2.71 4.52 -11.14
C ARG A 160 -1.51 5.36 -11.58
N LEU A 161 -0.34 4.75 -11.74
CA LEU A 161 0.87 5.46 -12.18
C LEU A 161 0.81 5.83 -13.67
N LEU A 162 0.29 4.93 -14.51
CA LEU A 162 0.29 5.09 -15.98
C LEU A 162 -0.88 5.94 -16.50
N PHE A 163 -2.03 5.87 -15.83
CA PHE A 163 -3.27 6.50 -16.29
C PHE A 163 -3.80 7.55 -15.30
N SER A 164 -2.89 8.21 -14.56
CA SER A 164 -3.28 9.29 -13.66
C SER A 164 -4.01 10.41 -14.42
N PRO A 165 -5.16 10.90 -13.93
CA PRO A 165 -5.93 11.98 -14.58
C PRO A 165 -5.13 13.28 -14.80
N ALA A 166 -4.08 13.48 -14.00
CA ALA A 166 -3.20 14.63 -14.09
C ALA A 166 -2.26 14.59 -15.32
N SER A 167 -2.18 13.48 -16.07
CA SER A 167 -1.31 13.35 -17.24
C SER A 167 -1.75 14.27 -18.39
N GLU A 168 -0.89 15.23 -18.76
CA GLU A 168 -1.09 16.11 -19.93
C GLU A 168 -1.06 15.34 -21.27
N THR A 169 -0.39 14.19 -21.29
CA THR A 169 -0.33 13.31 -22.46
C THR A 169 -1.42 12.25 -22.38
N ARG A 170 -2.47 12.40 -23.20
CA ARG A 170 -3.46 11.34 -23.41
C ARG A 170 -2.80 10.19 -24.19
N SER A 171 -2.76 9.00 -23.58
CA SER A 171 -2.44 7.77 -24.31
C SER A 171 -3.58 7.41 -25.26
N SER A 172 -3.27 6.62 -26.28
CA SER A 172 -4.28 6.10 -27.21
C SER A 172 -5.17 5.04 -26.57
N CYS A 173 -4.70 4.41 -25.49
CA CYS A 173 -5.43 3.40 -24.72
C CYS A 173 -5.68 3.85 -23.27
N SER A 174 -6.70 3.27 -22.67
CA SER A 174 -7.14 3.49 -21.29
C SER A 174 -6.64 2.40 -20.35
N ALA A 175 -6.76 2.62 -19.04
CA ALA A 175 -6.55 1.56 -18.05
C ALA A 175 -7.43 0.33 -18.32
N GLY A 176 -8.68 0.55 -18.76
CA GLY A 176 -9.61 -0.48 -19.19
C GLY A 176 -9.07 -1.34 -20.33
N ASP A 177 -8.45 -0.73 -21.34
CA ASP A 177 -7.90 -1.46 -22.47
C ASP A 177 -6.73 -2.38 -22.06
N VAL A 178 -5.90 -1.92 -21.12
CA VAL A 178 -4.71 -2.66 -20.67
C VAL A 178 -5.03 -3.74 -19.62
N PHE A 179 -5.97 -3.47 -18.71
CA PHE A 179 -6.20 -4.31 -17.53
C PHE A 179 -7.58 -4.99 -17.46
N SER A 180 -8.45 -4.81 -18.46
CA SER A 180 -9.81 -5.42 -18.51
C SER A 180 -9.81 -6.91 -18.18
N SER A 181 -8.95 -7.70 -18.81
CA SER A 181 -8.86 -9.15 -18.59
C SER A 181 -8.63 -9.52 -17.11
N LEU A 182 -7.82 -8.74 -16.38
CA LEU A 182 -7.60 -8.95 -14.95
C LEU A 182 -8.83 -8.62 -14.12
N GLY A 183 -9.57 -7.58 -14.50
CA GLY A 183 -10.86 -7.23 -13.88
C GLY A 183 -11.94 -8.31 -14.02
N GLU A 184 -11.84 -9.15 -15.05
CA GLU A 184 -12.80 -10.25 -15.27
C GLU A 184 -12.31 -11.60 -14.73
N SER A 185 -11.01 -11.74 -14.47
CA SER A 185 -10.36 -13.00 -14.14
C SER A 185 -10.89 -13.70 -12.88
N PHE A 186 -11.51 -12.95 -11.96
CA PHE A 186 -12.05 -13.49 -10.71
C PHE A 186 -13.54 -13.88 -10.75
N ARG A 187 -14.23 -13.67 -11.88
CA ARG A 187 -15.68 -13.95 -11.97
C ARG A 187 -16.04 -15.41 -11.63
N ASN A 188 -15.16 -16.35 -11.95
CA ASN A 188 -15.37 -17.79 -11.76
C ASN A 188 -14.48 -18.40 -10.66
N VAL A 189 -13.77 -17.59 -9.87
CA VAL A 189 -12.93 -18.07 -8.77
C VAL A 189 -13.82 -18.42 -7.57
N ASP A 190 -13.60 -19.59 -6.96
CA ASP A 190 -14.26 -19.93 -5.69
C ASP A 190 -13.73 -19.03 -4.57
N ALA A 191 -14.55 -18.07 -4.14
CA ALA A 191 -14.20 -17.10 -3.09
C ALA A 191 -13.80 -17.76 -1.75
N ARG A 192 -14.20 -19.02 -1.50
CA ARG A 192 -13.80 -19.78 -0.30
C ARG A 192 -12.33 -20.24 -0.33
N SER A 193 -11.71 -20.22 -1.51
CA SER A 193 -10.29 -20.56 -1.68
C SER A 193 -9.35 -19.38 -1.36
N LEU A 194 -9.93 -18.20 -1.09
CA LEU A 194 -9.19 -16.97 -0.82
C LEU A 194 -9.18 -16.66 0.68
N ASP A 195 -7.98 -16.51 1.23
CA ASP A 195 -7.75 -15.95 2.55
C ASP A 195 -8.17 -14.47 2.65
N ASP A 196 -8.34 -13.98 3.88
CA ASP A 196 -8.86 -12.64 4.17
C ASP A 196 -7.95 -11.51 3.63
N HIS A 197 -6.62 -11.70 3.65
CA HIS A 197 -5.67 -10.76 3.06
C HIS A 197 -5.71 -10.74 1.52
N HIS A 198 -6.12 -11.84 0.88
CA HIS A 198 -6.36 -11.88 -0.56
C HIS A 198 -7.59 -11.06 -0.94
N LEU A 199 -8.71 -11.25 -0.22
CA LEU A 199 -9.98 -10.57 -0.49
C LEU A 199 -9.85 -9.05 -0.36
N SER A 200 -9.26 -8.59 0.74
CA SER A 200 -8.98 -7.16 0.93
C SER A 200 -7.99 -6.59 -0.08
N GLY A 201 -6.97 -7.37 -0.47
CA GLY A 201 -6.04 -6.99 -1.53
C GLY A 201 -6.70 -6.86 -2.90
N LEU A 202 -7.64 -7.76 -3.23
CA LEU A 202 -8.44 -7.69 -4.45
C LEU A 202 -9.35 -6.46 -4.45
N LYS A 203 -10.07 -6.21 -3.36
CA LYS A 203 -10.91 -5.00 -3.22
C LYS A 203 -10.11 -3.74 -3.54
N TRP A 204 -8.98 -3.57 -2.86
CA TRP A 204 -8.10 -2.41 -3.07
C TRP A 204 -7.55 -2.32 -4.50
N ALA A 205 -7.18 -3.45 -5.12
CA ALA A 205 -6.68 -3.45 -6.50
C ALA A 205 -7.75 -3.04 -7.51
N TYR A 206 -9.00 -3.50 -7.34
CA TYR A 206 -10.13 -3.12 -8.20
C TYR A 206 -10.48 -1.64 -8.02
N ASP A 207 -10.45 -1.13 -6.80
CA ASP A 207 -10.64 0.31 -6.56
C ASP A 207 -9.57 1.15 -7.27
N CYS A 208 -8.31 0.69 -7.27
CA CYS A 208 -7.24 1.34 -8.02
C CYS A 208 -7.47 1.30 -9.55
N LEU A 209 -7.92 0.16 -10.09
CA LEU A 209 -8.24 0.00 -11.51
C LEU A 209 -9.43 0.88 -11.93
N SER A 210 -10.48 0.91 -11.09
CA SER A 210 -11.66 1.74 -11.29
C SER A 210 -11.29 3.23 -11.32
N LEU A 211 -10.52 3.70 -10.34
CA LEU A 211 -10.01 5.07 -10.30
C LEU A 211 -9.19 5.43 -11.55
N ALA A 212 -8.28 4.54 -11.96
CA ALA A 212 -7.46 4.74 -13.16
C ALA A 212 -8.28 4.80 -14.46
N ASN A 213 -9.51 4.31 -14.45
CA ASN A 213 -10.46 4.39 -15.57
C ASN A 213 -11.51 5.50 -15.38
N GLY A 214 -11.26 6.47 -14.50
CA GLY A 214 -12.16 7.61 -14.27
C GLY A 214 -13.37 7.27 -13.41
N GLY A 215 -13.38 6.13 -12.72
CA GLY A 215 -14.35 5.84 -11.67
C GLY A 215 -14.06 6.64 -10.39
N GLU A 216 -15.08 6.84 -9.57
CA GLU A 216 -14.97 7.49 -8.28
C GLU A 216 -15.18 6.49 -7.14
N CYS A 217 -14.38 6.61 -6.07
CA CYS A 217 -14.63 5.90 -4.83
C CYS A 217 -15.81 6.59 -4.11
N GLY A 218 -16.96 5.91 -4.04
CA GLY A 218 -18.17 6.43 -3.39
C GLY A 218 -18.03 6.54 -1.86
N ASN A 219 -19.00 7.24 -1.26
CA ASN A 219 -18.96 7.68 0.14
C ASN A 219 -18.98 6.56 1.19
N ASP A 220 -19.44 5.35 0.84
CA ASP A 220 -19.56 4.16 1.69
C ASP A 220 -18.45 3.11 1.46
N GLY A 221 -17.43 3.45 0.66
CA GLY A 221 -16.39 2.51 0.23
C GLY A 221 -16.77 1.64 -0.98
N GLY A 222 -17.98 1.83 -1.53
CA GLY A 222 -18.39 1.30 -2.84
C GLY A 222 -17.88 2.20 -3.97
N GLY A 223 -17.18 1.64 -4.96
CA GLY A 223 -16.75 2.39 -6.14
C GLY A 223 -17.83 2.38 -7.22
N SER A 224 -17.98 3.47 -7.97
CA SER A 224 -18.71 3.46 -9.24
C SER A 224 -17.70 3.48 -10.38
N GLY A 225 -17.65 2.43 -11.18
CA GLY A 225 -16.73 2.34 -12.30
C GLY A 225 -16.71 0.96 -12.96
N PRO A 226 -15.95 0.79 -14.05
CA PRO A 226 -16.02 -0.43 -14.88
C PRO A 226 -15.39 -1.66 -14.22
N PHE A 227 -14.62 -1.46 -13.14
CA PHE A 227 -13.98 -2.53 -12.38
C PHE A 227 -14.68 -2.70 -11.04
N GLU A 228 -15.58 -3.68 -10.97
CA GLU A 228 -16.27 -4.08 -9.73
C GLU A 228 -15.89 -5.49 -9.33
N LEU A 229 -15.81 -5.74 -8.02
CA LEU A 229 -15.55 -7.09 -7.53
C LEU A 229 -16.70 -8.02 -7.95
N PRO A 230 -16.41 -9.22 -8.48
CA PRO A 230 -17.45 -10.19 -8.77
C PRO A 230 -18.28 -10.54 -7.52
N ASP A 231 -19.60 -10.65 -7.63
CA ASP A 231 -20.53 -10.82 -6.50
C ASP A 231 -20.12 -11.88 -5.46
N PRO A 232 -19.64 -13.09 -5.85
CA PRO A 232 -19.21 -14.08 -4.86
C PRO A 232 -18.01 -13.61 -4.02
N VAL A 233 -17.08 -12.91 -4.65
CA VAL A 233 -15.88 -12.35 -3.99
C VAL A 233 -16.26 -11.13 -3.17
N ALA A 234 -17.10 -10.24 -3.71
CA ALA A 234 -17.62 -9.06 -3.00
C ALA A 234 -18.38 -9.46 -1.73
N SER A 235 -19.27 -10.46 -1.82
CA SER A 235 -20.04 -10.98 -0.69
C SER A 235 -19.13 -11.58 0.39
N ARG A 236 -18.10 -12.34 -0.02
CA ARG A 236 -17.13 -12.94 0.89
C ARG A 236 -16.21 -11.91 1.54
N TYR A 237 -15.84 -10.85 0.82
CA TYR A 237 -15.13 -9.70 1.36
C TYR A 237 -15.99 -8.95 2.39
N ALA A 238 -17.24 -8.64 2.06
CA ALA A 238 -18.17 -7.99 2.99
C ALA A 238 -18.37 -8.80 4.28
N SER A 239 -18.43 -10.13 4.18
CA SER A 239 -18.57 -11.00 5.36
C SER A 239 -17.38 -10.97 6.32
N LEU A 240 -16.23 -10.39 5.93
CA LEU A 240 -15.07 -10.21 6.82
C LEU A 240 -15.32 -9.14 7.88
N ASN A 241 -16.23 -8.19 7.63
CA ASN A 241 -16.46 -7.03 8.48
C ASN A 241 -15.13 -6.39 8.91
N LEU A 242 -14.25 -6.11 7.93
CA LEU A 242 -12.98 -5.46 8.21
C LEU A 242 -13.27 -4.02 8.67
N PRO A 243 -12.77 -3.61 9.85
CA PRO A 243 -13.05 -2.29 10.42
C PRO A 243 -12.13 -1.21 9.84
N PHE A 244 -11.70 -1.42 8.60
CA PHE A 244 -10.86 -0.50 7.85
C PHE A 244 -11.09 -0.68 6.35
N HIS A 245 -10.88 0.40 5.61
CA HIS A 245 -10.72 0.34 4.16
C HIS A 245 -9.79 1.44 3.67
N ILE A 246 -9.37 1.34 2.42
CA ILE A 246 -8.48 2.31 1.78
C ILE A 246 -9.23 2.85 0.58
N ARG A 247 -9.27 4.17 0.44
CA ARG A 247 -9.85 4.86 -0.71
C ARG A 247 -8.73 5.46 -1.56
N PRO A 248 -8.34 4.78 -2.66
CA PRO A 248 -7.38 5.30 -3.60
C PRO A 248 -7.83 6.66 -4.15
N GLY A 249 -6.94 7.66 -4.15
CA GLY A 249 -7.16 8.96 -4.78
C GLY A 249 -8.32 9.78 -4.23
N PHE A 250 -8.81 9.47 -3.03
CA PHE A 250 -9.99 10.12 -2.45
C PHE A 250 -9.84 11.63 -2.30
N LEU A 251 -8.61 12.11 -2.06
CA LEU A 251 -8.27 13.54 -2.02
C LEU A 251 -7.30 13.94 -3.15
N SER A 252 -7.31 13.22 -4.27
CA SER A 252 -6.44 13.53 -5.42
C SER A 252 -6.71 14.89 -6.07
N SER A 253 -7.92 15.43 -5.88
CA SER A 253 -8.32 16.78 -6.32
C SER A 253 -7.76 17.90 -5.43
N VAL A 254 -7.26 17.57 -4.24
CA VAL A 254 -6.70 18.52 -3.28
C VAL A 254 -5.21 18.65 -3.57
N ASP A 255 -4.73 19.88 -3.79
CA ASP A 255 -3.30 20.11 -4.04
C ASP A 255 -2.49 20.03 -2.73
N LEU A 256 -2.12 18.79 -2.38
CA LEU A 256 -1.28 18.48 -1.23
C LEU A 256 0.11 18.12 -1.71
N THR A 257 1.11 18.79 -1.13
CA THR A 257 2.53 18.42 -1.26
C THR A 257 3.16 18.40 0.12
N VAL A 258 4.18 17.56 0.31
CA VAL A 258 4.89 17.52 1.60
C VAL A 258 5.52 18.87 1.91
N SER A 259 5.99 19.60 0.89
CA SER A 259 6.55 20.95 1.06
C SER A 259 5.51 21.94 1.60
N ASN A 260 4.31 21.97 1.01
CA ASN A 260 3.22 22.84 1.44
C ASN A 260 2.75 22.50 2.87
N VAL A 261 2.62 21.21 3.19
CA VAL A 261 2.24 20.80 4.55
C VAL A 261 3.34 21.17 5.56
N ARG A 262 4.60 20.96 5.20
CA ARG A 262 5.76 21.26 6.07
C ARG A 262 5.96 22.75 6.32
N SER A 263 5.63 23.62 5.36
CA SER A 263 5.79 25.07 5.53
C SER A 263 4.72 25.68 6.43
N GLN A 264 3.58 25.00 6.61
CA GLN A 264 2.46 25.51 7.40
C GLN A 264 2.34 24.87 8.79
N ALA A 265 2.67 23.59 8.93
CA ALA A 265 2.55 22.88 10.21
C ALA A 265 3.84 22.98 11.05
N ASN A 266 3.68 23.09 12.37
CA ASN A 266 4.81 23.24 13.30
C ASN A 266 5.43 21.89 13.69
N PHE A 267 6.08 21.22 12.73
CA PHE A 267 6.71 19.92 12.94
C PHE A 267 7.86 19.97 13.96
N ARG A 268 7.83 19.07 14.94
CA ARG A 268 8.87 18.91 15.96
C ARG A 268 9.49 17.53 15.89
N THR A 269 10.79 17.44 16.13
CA THR A 269 11.45 16.16 16.38
C THR A 269 11.30 15.81 17.85
N GLU A 270 10.80 14.62 18.10
CA GLU A 270 10.40 14.22 19.44
C GLU A 270 11.27 13.08 19.96
N GLU A 271 11.39 13.00 21.29
CA GLU A 271 12.01 11.86 21.96
C GLU A 271 10.93 10.90 22.44
N ILE A 272 11.05 9.62 22.07
CA ILE A 272 10.09 8.60 22.48
C ILE A 272 10.75 7.54 23.35
N GLN A 273 9.97 6.96 24.24
CA GLN A 273 10.38 5.79 24.99
C GLN A 273 9.96 4.52 24.22
N THR A 274 10.95 3.74 23.81
CA THR A 274 10.69 2.50 23.05
C THR A 274 10.11 1.41 23.95
N THR A 275 8.97 0.83 23.56
CA THR A 275 8.29 -0.24 24.34
C THR A 275 9.14 -1.49 24.55
N ALA A 276 10.03 -1.81 23.60
CA ALA A 276 10.85 -3.03 23.65
C ALA A 276 12.11 -2.90 24.54
N THR A 277 12.70 -1.72 24.65
CA THR A 277 13.98 -1.53 25.38
C THR A 277 13.91 -0.51 26.50
N ASN A 278 12.78 0.17 26.65
CA ASN A 278 12.53 1.26 27.59
C ASN A 278 13.53 2.43 27.48
N ARG A 279 14.23 2.52 26.34
CA ARG A 279 15.21 3.58 26.04
C ARG A 279 14.51 4.77 25.40
N VAL A 280 14.98 5.97 25.75
CA VAL A 280 14.64 7.22 25.08
C VAL A 280 15.45 7.31 23.79
N VAL A 281 14.77 7.43 22.66
CA VAL A 281 15.38 7.56 21.34
C VAL A 281 14.70 8.72 20.62
N ARG A 282 15.52 9.56 19.97
CA ARG A 282 15.03 10.62 19.11
C ARG A 282 14.43 10.03 17.83
N GLU A 283 13.16 10.29 17.56
CA GLU A 283 12.52 9.81 16.34
C GLU A 283 13.15 10.48 15.12
N ARG A 284 13.29 9.72 14.02
CA ARG A 284 13.60 10.32 12.71
C ARG A 284 12.40 11.08 12.15
N ARG A 285 11.20 10.59 12.46
CA ARG A 285 9.94 11.23 12.12
C ARG A 285 9.78 12.52 12.92
N GLN A 286 9.26 13.56 12.27
CA GLN A 286 8.76 14.75 12.96
C GLN A 286 7.24 14.66 13.09
N THR A 287 6.69 15.22 14.17
CA THR A 287 5.24 15.21 14.42
C THR A 287 4.73 16.60 14.78
N ALA A 288 3.44 16.84 14.53
CA ALA A 288 2.70 17.98 15.07
C ALA A 288 1.30 17.50 15.47
N TRP A 289 0.76 18.06 16.55
CA TRP A 289 -0.60 17.82 17.01
C TRP A 289 -1.39 19.12 16.86
N GLU A 290 -2.39 19.10 16.00
CA GLU A 290 -3.21 20.28 15.69
C GLU A 290 -4.69 19.98 15.93
N GLY A 291 -5.46 20.95 16.39
CA GLY A 291 -6.89 20.79 16.64
C GLY A 291 -7.60 22.11 16.85
N ASP A 292 -8.92 22.00 17.04
CA ASP A 292 -9.77 23.11 17.45
C ASP A 292 -9.53 23.50 18.93
N ASP A 293 -10.00 24.68 19.31
CA ASP A 293 -9.87 25.21 20.66
C ASP A 293 -10.52 24.25 21.67
N GLY A 294 -9.76 23.86 22.71
CA GLY A 294 -10.25 22.98 23.78
C GLY A 294 -9.94 21.49 23.58
N VAL A 295 -9.45 21.08 22.42
CA VAL A 295 -8.95 19.70 22.22
C VAL A 295 -7.75 19.44 23.15
N PRO A 296 -7.77 18.35 23.95
CA PRO A 296 -6.69 18.05 24.87
C PRO A 296 -5.41 17.63 24.14
N GLY A 297 -4.27 17.73 24.84
CA GLY A 297 -2.99 17.28 24.30
C GLY A 297 -2.98 15.76 24.03
N PHE A 298 -2.24 15.33 23.00
CA PHE A 298 -2.19 13.93 22.59
C PHE A 298 -1.03 13.19 23.25
N ALA A 299 -1.36 12.18 24.06
CA ALA A 299 -0.38 11.36 24.76
C ALA A 299 -0.04 10.09 23.96
N TYR A 300 1.25 9.87 23.69
CA TYR A 300 1.71 8.59 23.13
C TYR A 300 3.18 8.30 23.47
N SER A 301 3.53 7.02 23.62
CA SER A 301 4.93 6.57 23.83
C SER A 301 5.71 7.32 24.93
N GLY A 302 5.02 7.72 26.00
CA GLY A 302 5.62 8.39 27.17
C GLY A 302 5.77 9.90 27.05
N LYS A 303 5.23 10.54 26.00
CA LYS A 303 5.19 12.01 25.84
C LYS A 303 3.76 12.51 25.63
N VAL A 304 3.57 13.81 25.82
CA VAL A 304 2.32 14.54 25.56
C VAL A 304 2.63 15.68 24.60
N MET A 305 1.91 15.74 23.47
CA MET A 305 1.99 16.86 22.53
C MET A 305 0.88 17.86 22.85
N GLU A 306 1.25 19.11 23.11
CA GLU A 306 0.28 20.20 23.26
C GLU A 306 -0.44 20.47 21.94
N THR A 307 -1.74 20.74 22.03
CA THR A 307 -2.58 21.04 20.86
C THR A 307 -2.23 22.41 20.29
N GLY A 308 -1.69 22.43 19.07
CA GLY A 308 -1.60 23.64 18.27
C GLY A 308 -2.91 23.92 17.53
N THR A 309 -3.13 25.17 17.13
CA THR A 309 -4.25 25.49 16.23
C THR A 309 -4.03 24.86 14.86
N PHE A 310 -5.10 24.40 14.21
CA PHE A 310 -5.04 23.97 12.81
C PHE A 310 -4.34 24.98 11.91
N SER A 311 -3.30 24.52 11.23
CA SER A 311 -2.72 25.20 10.09
C SER A 311 -3.73 25.28 8.93
N PRO A 312 -3.66 26.32 8.07
CA PRO A 312 -4.66 26.51 7.02
C PRO A 312 -4.84 25.29 6.10
N ILE A 313 -3.75 24.62 5.72
CA ILE A 313 -3.80 23.41 4.89
C ILE A 313 -4.45 22.23 5.61
N VAL A 314 -4.20 22.03 6.91
CA VAL A 314 -4.81 20.94 7.66
C VAL A 314 -6.30 21.19 7.87
N ARG A 315 -6.70 22.44 8.14
CA ARG A 315 -8.11 22.85 8.19
C ARG A 315 -8.83 22.58 6.87
N TYR A 316 -8.22 22.96 5.74
CA TYR A 316 -8.79 22.71 4.43
C TYR A 316 -9.00 21.22 4.16
N VAL A 317 -8.00 20.38 4.47
CA VAL A 317 -8.12 18.93 4.32
C VAL A 317 -9.17 18.33 5.24
N ARG A 318 -9.27 18.81 6.49
CA ARG A 318 -10.33 18.43 7.43
C ARG A 318 -11.71 18.71 6.83
N ASP A 319 -11.93 19.93 6.36
CA ASP A 319 -13.23 20.35 5.83
C ASP A 319 -13.63 19.52 4.59
N GLU A 320 -12.67 19.23 3.70
CA GLU A 320 -12.88 18.32 2.56
C GLU A 320 -13.19 16.88 2.99
N LEU A 321 -12.54 16.37 4.04
CA LEU A 321 -12.85 15.06 4.60
C LEU A 321 -14.24 15.04 5.21
N ASP A 322 -14.59 16.04 6.02
CA ASP A 322 -15.88 16.15 6.68
C ASP A 322 -17.02 16.14 5.65
N GLU A 323 -16.89 16.95 4.59
CA GLU A 323 -17.88 17.02 3.51
C GLU A 323 -18.03 15.68 2.77
N ARG A 324 -16.91 15.04 2.38
CA ARG A 324 -16.94 13.81 1.57
C ARG A 324 -17.34 12.57 2.37
N THR A 325 -16.96 12.51 3.64
CA THR A 325 -17.23 11.35 4.51
C THR A 325 -18.52 11.49 5.31
N GLY A 326 -19.04 12.71 5.46
CA GLY A 326 -20.14 13.01 6.37
C GLY A 326 -19.77 12.86 7.85
N ARG A 327 -18.47 12.85 8.17
CA ARG A 327 -17.93 12.76 9.53
C ARG A 327 -17.42 14.13 9.99
N SER A 328 -17.05 14.24 11.26
CA SER A 328 -16.48 15.47 11.81
C SER A 328 -15.20 15.14 12.54
N TYR A 329 -14.10 15.78 12.13
CA TYR A 329 -12.81 15.67 12.78
C TYR A 329 -12.45 17.00 13.44
N ASP A 330 -12.04 17.01 14.70
CA ASP A 330 -11.67 18.23 15.44
C ASP A 330 -10.18 18.29 15.77
N CYS A 331 -9.43 17.24 15.45
CA CYS A 331 -7.99 17.17 15.69
C CYS A 331 -7.25 16.28 14.69
N CYS A 332 -5.95 16.50 14.55
CA CYS A 332 -5.08 15.84 13.59
C CYS A 332 -3.66 15.64 14.12
N LEU A 333 -3.18 14.39 14.04
CA LEU A 333 -1.76 14.07 14.22
C LEU A 333 -1.05 14.06 12.87
N LEU A 334 -0.17 15.03 12.67
CA LEU A 334 0.72 15.08 11.52
C LEU A 334 1.98 14.26 11.75
N ASN A 335 2.41 13.56 10.71
CA ASN A 335 3.56 12.68 10.71
C ASN A 335 4.42 12.93 9.47
N LEU A 336 5.60 13.51 9.63
CA LEU A 336 6.56 13.74 8.55
C LEU A 336 7.69 12.71 8.58
N TYR A 337 7.71 11.84 7.59
CA TYR A 337 8.76 10.87 7.31
C TYR A 337 9.73 11.53 6.32
N PRO A 338 10.96 11.89 6.74
CA PRO A 338 11.86 12.68 5.90
C PRO A 338 12.41 11.90 4.69
N ASP A 339 12.44 10.58 4.77
CA ASP A 339 13.06 9.70 3.78
C ASP A 339 12.42 8.30 3.75
N GLY A 340 12.95 7.42 2.91
CA GLY A 340 12.56 6.01 2.81
C GLY A 340 13.01 5.14 3.97
N ASP A 341 14.00 5.57 4.75
CA ASP A 341 14.48 4.84 5.92
C ASP A 341 13.58 5.06 7.16
N SER A 342 12.63 5.98 7.05
CA SER A 342 11.67 6.32 8.08
C SER A 342 10.35 5.56 7.89
N GLY A 343 9.85 4.98 8.98
CA GLY A 343 8.59 4.24 9.01
C GLY A 343 8.04 4.17 10.43
N MET A 344 6.87 3.57 10.60
CA MET A 344 6.25 3.33 11.91
C MET A 344 5.96 1.83 12.07
N ARG A 345 6.46 1.24 13.16
CA ARG A 345 6.26 -0.19 13.46
C ARG A 345 4.78 -0.50 13.71
N TYR A 346 4.43 -1.77 13.71
CA TYR A 346 3.08 -2.20 14.10
C TYR A 346 2.70 -1.66 15.48
N HIS A 347 1.59 -0.93 15.53
CA HIS A 347 1.03 -0.31 16.73
C HIS A 347 -0.50 -0.23 16.64
N ILE A 348 -1.12 0.11 17.76
CA ILE A 348 -2.52 0.53 17.84
C ILE A 348 -2.52 2.01 18.24
N ASP A 349 -3.53 2.75 17.80
CA ASP A 349 -3.71 4.13 18.27
C ASP A 349 -4.14 4.14 19.74
N PRO A 350 -3.54 4.99 20.59
CA PRO A 350 -3.88 5.06 22.01
C PRO A 350 -5.25 5.72 22.23
N GLU A 351 -5.86 5.44 23.39
CA GLU A 351 -7.03 6.15 23.94
C GLU A 351 -8.27 6.21 23.03
N GLN A 352 -8.35 5.25 22.08
CA GLN A 352 -9.50 5.12 21.20
C GLN A 352 -10.70 4.50 21.92
N GLY A 353 -11.81 5.23 21.93
CA GLY A 353 -12.99 4.96 22.75
C GLY A 353 -13.00 5.64 24.12
N ASP A 354 -11.87 6.21 24.55
CA ASP A 354 -11.74 6.90 25.84
C ASP A 354 -11.67 8.42 25.68
N LEU A 355 -10.72 8.91 24.88
CA LEU A 355 -10.57 10.34 24.54
C LEU A 355 -10.91 10.64 23.08
N TRP A 356 -10.62 9.68 22.20
CA TRP A 356 -10.81 9.81 20.76
C TRP A 356 -11.95 8.90 20.30
N GLY A 357 -12.74 9.34 19.33
CA GLY A 357 -13.75 8.53 18.66
C GLY A 357 -13.12 7.48 17.76
N TYR A 358 -13.76 6.31 17.66
CA TYR A 358 -13.23 5.14 16.94
C TYR A 358 -12.87 5.40 15.48
N GLU A 359 -13.51 6.40 14.86
CA GLU A 359 -13.26 6.80 13.48
C GLU A 359 -11.96 7.61 13.37
N THR A 360 -11.12 7.21 12.43
CA THR A 360 -9.86 7.88 12.10
C THR A 360 -9.66 7.85 10.60
N ALA A 361 -9.33 9.00 10.02
CA ALA A 361 -8.98 9.12 8.61
C ALA A 361 -7.50 9.48 8.46
N VAL A 362 -6.74 8.66 7.73
CA VAL A 362 -5.30 8.87 7.49
C VAL A 362 -5.09 9.29 6.03
N VAL A 363 -4.85 10.57 5.83
CA VAL A 363 -4.50 11.12 4.50
C VAL A 363 -3.02 10.90 4.25
N SER A 364 -2.67 10.34 3.08
CA SER A 364 -1.30 10.17 2.63
C SER A 364 -0.89 11.28 1.67
N VAL A 365 0.27 11.91 1.90
CA VAL A 365 0.81 12.98 1.06
C VAL A 365 2.26 12.68 0.70
N GLY A 366 2.62 12.83 -0.58
CA GLY A 366 3.95 12.61 -1.11
C GLY A 366 4.27 11.13 -1.40
N ALA A 367 5.47 10.69 -1.00
CA ALA A 367 6.03 9.43 -1.47
C ALA A 367 5.18 8.21 -1.09
N ALA A 368 4.97 7.31 -2.06
CA ALA A 368 4.20 6.09 -1.86
C ALA A 368 4.91 5.13 -0.89
N ARG A 369 4.15 4.50 0.01
CA ARG A 369 4.68 3.56 1.02
C ARG A 369 3.74 2.38 1.20
N ARG A 370 4.29 1.29 1.74
CA ARG A 370 3.46 0.15 2.16
C ARG A 370 2.80 0.44 3.50
N PHE A 371 1.47 0.37 3.51
CA PHE A 371 0.65 0.37 4.71
C PHE A 371 0.16 -1.05 4.95
N ALA A 372 0.21 -1.53 6.20
CA ALA A 372 -0.26 -2.88 6.49
C ALA A 372 -0.99 -2.98 7.82
N PHE A 373 -1.98 -3.86 7.86
CA PHE A 373 -2.69 -4.29 9.07
C PHE A 373 -2.33 -5.73 9.37
N ARG A 374 -2.14 -6.06 10.65
CA ARG A 374 -2.05 -7.43 11.12
C ARG A 374 -2.97 -7.58 12.33
N GLU A 375 -3.55 -8.75 12.50
CA GLU A 375 -4.33 -9.00 13.72
C GLU A 375 -3.45 -8.81 14.96
N VAL A 376 -4.05 -8.23 16.00
CA VAL A 376 -3.49 -8.27 17.34
C VAL A 376 -3.50 -9.73 17.74
N ALA A 377 -2.33 -10.38 17.66
CA ALA A 377 -2.16 -11.69 18.25
C ALA A 377 -2.67 -11.63 19.68
N ASP A 378 -3.57 -12.55 20.07
CA ASP A 378 -3.99 -12.72 21.47
C ASP A 378 -2.77 -12.50 22.35
N LEU A 379 -2.71 -11.33 23.00
CA LEU A 379 -1.66 -11.01 23.94
C LEU A 379 -1.94 -11.94 25.12
N GLY A 380 -1.46 -13.17 25.01
CA GLY A 380 -1.61 -14.19 26.04
C GLY A 380 -1.02 -13.63 27.32
N GLY A 381 -1.88 -13.11 28.18
CA GLY A 381 -1.65 -12.71 29.56
C GLY A 381 -0.39 -11.88 29.79
N GLY A 382 -0.56 -10.57 29.90
CA GLY A 382 0.29 -9.79 30.81
C GLY A 382 0.29 -10.45 32.19
N GLY A 383 1.47 -10.85 32.66
CA GLY A 383 1.76 -11.08 34.07
C GLY A 383 0.95 -12.16 34.80
N THR A 384 1.23 -13.44 34.55
CA THR A 384 1.39 -14.42 35.64
C THR A 384 2.02 -15.70 35.09
N LYS A 385 3.06 -16.19 35.77
CA LYS A 385 3.77 -17.44 35.44
C LYS A 385 2.81 -18.64 35.57
N ARG A 386 1.96 -18.90 34.56
CA ARG A 386 1.20 -20.14 34.47
C ARG A 386 2.11 -21.25 33.94
N LYS A 387 2.16 -22.34 34.72
CA LYS A 387 2.98 -23.54 34.50
C LYS A 387 2.85 -24.07 33.08
N ARG A 388 4.00 -24.51 32.52
CA ARG A 388 4.16 -25.25 31.26
C ARG A 388 3.13 -26.38 31.14
N GLN A 389 1.99 -26.12 30.50
CA GLN A 389 1.20 -27.15 29.82
C GLN A 389 1.74 -27.31 28.40
N ARG A 390 1.72 -28.54 27.87
CA ARG A 390 2.20 -28.89 26.51
C ARG A 390 1.65 -27.89 25.50
N LYS A 391 2.54 -27.03 24.96
CA LYS A 391 2.24 -26.14 23.85
C LYS A 391 1.73 -26.99 22.69
N GLN A 392 0.47 -26.81 22.32
CA GLN A 392 0.05 -27.10 20.94
C GLN A 392 1.00 -26.34 20.00
N PRO A 393 1.30 -26.87 18.81
CA PRO A 393 2.05 -26.10 17.82
C PRO A 393 1.34 -24.75 17.62
N PRO A 394 2.07 -23.62 17.58
CA PRO A 394 1.45 -22.32 17.34
C PRO A 394 0.64 -22.42 16.06
N GLN A 395 -0.66 -22.11 16.11
CA GLN A 395 -1.43 -21.97 14.89
C GLN A 395 -0.77 -20.88 14.04
N PRO A 396 -0.67 -21.07 12.71
CA PRO A 396 -0.12 -20.04 11.84
C PRO A 396 -0.95 -18.77 12.02
N GLN A 397 -0.28 -17.65 12.34
CA GLN A 397 -0.99 -16.38 12.44
C GLN A 397 -1.50 -15.97 11.05
N PRO A 398 -2.68 -15.32 10.99
CA PRO A 398 -3.18 -14.76 9.74
C PRO A 398 -2.14 -13.86 9.09
N GLN A 399 -2.07 -13.91 7.75
CA GLN A 399 -1.16 -13.07 7.01
C GLN A 399 -1.60 -11.59 7.09
N PRO A 400 -0.66 -10.63 7.13
CA PRO A 400 -1.04 -9.22 7.17
C PRO A 400 -1.73 -8.77 5.88
N HIS A 401 -2.70 -7.86 6.02
CA HIS A 401 -3.29 -7.11 4.92
C HIS A 401 -2.27 -6.05 4.47
N ASN A 402 -1.82 -6.09 3.22
CA ASN A 402 -0.74 -5.23 2.71
C ASN A 402 -1.19 -4.43 1.50
N PHE A 403 -0.99 -3.12 1.55
CA PHE A 403 -1.41 -2.16 0.53
C PHE A 403 -0.27 -1.17 0.23
N VAL A 404 -0.32 -0.55 -0.94
CA VAL A 404 0.51 0.61 -1.27
C VAL A 404 -0.38 1.85 -1.17
N VAL A 405 -0.07 2.76 -0.25
CA VAL A 405 -0.76 4.04 -0.17
C VAL A 405 0.06 5.09 -0.91
N MET A 406 -0.59 5.82 -1.80
CA MET A 406 -0.02 6.88 -2.64
C MET A 406 -0.53 8.25 -2.20
N ASP A 407 0.01 9.31 -2.82
CA ASP A 407 -0.49 10.67 -2.65
C ASP A 407 -2.00 10.75 -2.88
N GLY A 408 -2.71 11.42 -1.97
CA GLY A 408 -4.16 11.60 -2.01
C GLY A 408 -4.98 10.40 -1.56
N ASP A 409 -4.36 9.28 -1.16
CA ASP A 409 -5.08 8.13 -0.60
C ASP A 409 -5.50 8.41 0.84
N VAL A 410 -6.69 7.92 1.20
CA VAL A 410 -7.22 7.97 2.56
C VAL A 410 -7.42 6.55 3.09
N VAL A 411 -6.84 6.27 4.26
CA VAL A 411 -7.09 5.03 5.00
C VAL A 411 -8.05 5.37 6.14
N GLU A 412 -9.22 4.73 6.15
CA GLU A 412 -10.18 4.87 7.24
C GLU A 412 -10.09 3.66 8.17
N MET A 413 -10.06 3.93 9.47
CA MET A 413 -10.13 2.95 10.54
C MET A 413 -11.32 3.33 11.43
N PHE A 414 -12.18 2.38 11.74
CA PHE A 414 -13.43 2.63 12.47
C PHE A 414 -13.77 1.44 13.38
N ASP A 415 -14.91 1.50 14.07
CA ASP A 415 -15.41 0.44 14.96
C ASP A 415 -14.31 -0.15 15.87
N ASP A 416 -14.09 -1.47 15.79
CA ASP A 416 -13.16 -2.22 16.62
C ASP A 416 -11.76 -2.36 15.98
N CYS A 417 -11.39 -1.50 15.02
CA CYS A 417 -10.12 -1.60 14.31
C CYS A 417 -8.91 -1.62 15.24
N GLN A 418 -8.85 -0.71 16.21
CA GLN A 418 -7.70 -0.64 17.12
C GLN A 418 -7.69 -1.76 18.17
N ALA A 419 -8.80 -2.47 18.34
CA ALA A 419 -8.88 -3.67 19.17
C ALA A 419 -8.43 -4.92 18.40
N ARG A 420 -8.82 -5.04 17.12
CA ARG A 420 -8.54 -6.21 16.27
C ARG A 420 -7.20 -6.16 15.55
N PHE A 421 -6.74 -4.98 15.14
CA PHE A 421 -5.61 -4.83 14.24
C PHE A 421 -4.56 -3.86 14.77
N GLN A 422 -3.29 -4.26 14.61
CA GLN A 422 -2.18 -3.33 14.60
C GLN A 422 -1.91 -2.88 13.18
N HIS A 423 -1.49 -1.64 13.00
CA HIS A 423 -1.15 -1.08 11.70
C HIS A 423 0.27 -0.51 11.64
N THR A 424 0.85 -0.41 10.44
CA THR A 424 2.24 -0.01 10.22
C THR A 424 2.38 0.76 8.90
N VAL A 425 3.32 1.71 8.88
CA VAL A 425 3.87 2.28 7.65
C VAL A 425 5.28 1.75 7.51
N LYS A 426 5.54 0.96 6.47
CA LYS A 426 6.86 0.37 6.25
C LYS A 426 7.83 1.39 5.66
N THR A 427 9.11 1.19 5.91
CA THR A 427 10.19 1.85 5.18
C THR A 427 10.06 1.54 3.68
N ALA A 428 10.66 2.40 2.86
CA ALA A 428 10.78 2.17 1.42
C ALA A 428 11.46 0.82 1.12
N GLU A 429 11.08 0.21 0.00
CA GLU A 429 11.73 -1.03 -0.45
C GLU A 429 13.08 -0.74 -1.13
N GLY A 430 13.22 0.43 -1.74
CA GLY A 430 14.47 0.93 -2.30
C GLY A 430 15.41 1.41 -1.19
N LYS A 431 16.69 1.04 -1.27
CA LYS A 431 17.70 1.55 -0.34
C LYS A 431 17.97 3.02 -0.64
N ARG A 432 18.09 3.85 0.40
CA ARG A 432 18.47 5.27 0.29
C ARG A 432 17.48 6.12 -0.52
N GLU A 433 16.20 5.76 -0.52
CA GLU A 433 15.17 6.64 -1.09
C GLU A 433 15.08 7.91 -0.25
N THR A 434 15.22 9.08 -0.87
CA THR A 434 15.24 10.40 -0.20
C THR A 434 13.88 11.07 -0.17
N ALA A 435 12.89 10.49 -0.85
CA ALA A 435 11.57 11.08 -1.00
C ALA A 435 10.79 11.08 0.34
N PRO A 436 10.41 12.25 0.88
CA PRO A 436 9.61 12.33 2.08
C PRO A 436 8.14 11.95 1.83
N ARG A 437 7.51 11.54 2.92
CA ARG A 437 6.07 11.29 3.02
C ARG A 437 5.52 12.04 4.22
N CYS A 438 4.34 12.63 4.09
CA CYS A 438 3.56 13.11 5.22
C CYS A 438 2.29 12.26 5.37
N SER A 439 1.78 12.14 6.59
CA SER A 439 0.40 11.73 6.82
C SER A 439 -0.30 12.59 7.85
N MET A 440 -1.57 12.87 7.59
CA MET A 440 -2.48 13.58 8.49
C MET A 440 -3.47 12.55 9.05
N VAL A 441 -3.45 12.33 10.36
CA VAL A 441 -4.30 11.35 11.05
C VAL A 441 -5.38 12.12 11.79
N PHE A 442 -6.52 12.29 11.13
CA PHE A 442 -7.68 13.01 11.65
C PHE A 442 -8.48 12.15 12.63
N LYS A 443 -8.93 12.79 13.71
CA LYS A 443 -9.65 12.18 14.83
C LYS A 443 -10.74 13.12 15.32
N GLN A 444 -11.67 12.57 16.08
CA GLN A 444 -12.69 13.31 16.80
C GLN A 444 -12.45 13.17 18.31
N CYS A 445 -12.50 14.26 19.07
CA CYS A 445 -12.45 14.25 20.51
C CYS A 445 -13.84 13.97 21.10
N LEU A 446 -13.93 12.98 22.00
CA LEU A 446 -15.19 12.61 22.64
C LEU A 446 -15.70 13.67 23.63
N GLN A 447 -14.81 14.52 24.15
CA GLN A 447 -15.18 15.57 25.11
C GLN A 447 -15.79 16.83 24.44
N HIS A 448 -15.54 17.04 23.14
CA HIS A 448 -16.12 18.16 22.36
C HIS A 448 -17.46 17.84 21.71
N SER A 449 -17.90 16.58 21.79
CA SER A 449 -19.11 16.07 21.13
C SER A 449 -20.37 16.10 22.02
N GLN A 450 -20.33 16.82 23.15
CA GLN A 450 -21.46 16.98 24.09
C GLN A 450 -22.07 18.38 24.10
#